data_AF-A0A817T5S2-F1
#
_entry.id   AF-A0A817T5S2-F1
#
_cell.length_a   1.000
_cell.length_b   1.000
_cell.length_c   1.000
_cell.angle_alpha   90.00
_cell.angle_beta   90.00
_cell.angle_gamma   90.00
#
_symmetry.space_group_name_H-M   'P 1'
#
loop_
_entity.id
_entity.type
_entity.pdbx_description
1 polymer ?
#
loop_
_entity_poly.entity_id
_entity_poly.type
_entity_poly.pdbx_seq_one_letter_code
_entity_poly.pdbx_strand_id
1 'polypeptide(L)'
;MIRDNAHCGSYACFDADQTSYQWDLEESTFAYLEMKNILTREKLDPALILVPFIDTEEHKENLFSYYNRLRTDIDAGVGINWMAQAFSGMTLKELKIYVDEMLQSNTGNTKIKTILTKLSNNSIIQTEYDAPIPNFYRAQQELYNRLMANGIEVYVLTASNEELVRMVLSDPKYGYNVKPENVIGLATFLKDGTAITASRKQITDNTYNQQQNLNLKLTSYIWSPQVMFVGKYGAILTYISQWKMPILVAGDTPASDGYVLFHAYNQQRDTLRLWVNRNDAYLTLIQQMQNQHAQEQHENGLRVTANKNWIYVKPNDLGPITLMGSMTQVLESEFFDYN
;
A
#
# COMPACT_ATOMS: atom_id res chain seq x y z
N MET A 1 7.64 -9.57 -22.43
CA MET A 1 6.52 -9.42 -21.47
C MET A 1 5.48 -8.44 -21.98
N ILE A 2 5.66 -7.10 -21.91
CA ILE A 2 4.59 -6.13 -22.25
C ILE A 2 4.06 -6.33 -23.67
N ARG A 3 4.93 -6.23 -24.69
CA ARG A 3 4.58 -6.40 -26.11
C ARG A 3 3.82 -7.70 -26.39
N ASP A 4 4.23 -8.79 -25.75
CA ASP A 4 3.73 -10.15 -26.02
C ASP A 4 2.39 -10.43 -25.27
N ASN A 5 1.94 -9.47 -24.45
CA ASN A 5 0.68 -9.48 -23.72
C ASN A 5 -0.19 -8.22 -23.96
N ALA A 6 0.18 -7.40 -24.93
CA ALA A 6 -0.56 -6.19 -25.26
C ALA A 6 -1.97 -6.53 -25.79
N HIS A 7 -2.97 -5.79 -25.33
CA HIS A 7 -4.38 -5.85 -25.75
C HIS A 7 -5.06 -7.23 -25.72
N CYS A 8 -4.52 -8.22 -25.00
CA CYS A 8 -5.17 -9.53 -24.77
C CYS A 8 -5.92 -9.60 -23.43
N GLY A 9 -6.30 -8.43 -22.89
CA GLY A 9 -6.96 -8.25 -21.59
C GLY A 9 -6.15 -8.76 -20.40
N SER A 10 -4.83 -8.89 -20.53
CA SER A 10 -3.96 -9.29 -19.42
C SER A 10 -3.93 -8.22 -18.34
N TYR A 11 -3.52 -8.58 -17.13
CA TYR A 11 -3.39 -7.64 -16.03
C TYR A 11 -2.10 -7.85 -15.21
N ALA A 12 -1.71 -6.83 -14.47
CA ALA A 12 -0.57 -6.81 -13.57
C ALA A 12 -1.00 -6.36 -12.17
N CYS A 13 -0.37 -6.90 -11.13
CA CYS A 13 -0.61 -6.53 -9.74
C CYS A 13 0.67 -5.96 -9.10
N PHE A 14 0.51 -4.94 -8.26
CA PHE A 14 1.62 -4.31 -7.54
C PHE A 14 1.24 -4.10 -6.07
N ASP A 15 2.19 -4.24 -5.14
CA ASP A 15 2.06 -3.58 -3.84
C ASP A 15 2.29 -2.06 -3.98
N ALA A 16 1.75 -1.27 -3.05
CA ALA A 16 1.86 0.19 -3.06
C ALA A 16 3.13 0.66 -2.34
N ASP A 17 3.11 0.56 -1.01
CA ASP A 17 4.15 1.03 -0.11
C ASP A 17 5.46 0.27 -0.36
N GLN A 18 6.59 0.99 -0.38
CA GLN A 18 7.95 0.51 -0.71
C GLN A 18 8.17 -0.13 -2.10
N THR A 19 7.10 -0.59 -2.77
CA THR A 19 7.13 -1.22 -4.11
C THR A 19 6.86 -0.22 -5.22
N SER A 20 5.72 0.49 -5.19
CA SER A 20 5.31 1.45 -6.23
C SER A 20 5.87 2.84 -6.00
N TYR A 21 6.12 3.17 -4.73
CA TYR A 21 6.85 4.35 -4.27
C TYR A 21 7.77 3.96 -3.12
N GLN A 22 8.75 4.80 -2.81
CA GLN A 22 9.63 4.60 -1.67
C GLN A 22 8.89 4.93 -0.36
N TRP A 23 9.17 4.15 0.68
CA TRP A 23 8.57 4.32 2.01
C TRP A 23 7.06 4.07 2.05
N ASP A 24 6.44 4.43 3.18
CA ASP A 24 5.11 4.00 3.59
C ASP A 24 4.19 5.22 3.74
N LEU A 25 3.11 5.23 2.95
CA LEU A 25 2.15 6.34 2.90
C LEU A 25 1.29 6.40 4.15
N GLU A 26 0.92 5.24 4.69
CA GLU A 26 -0.02 5.16 5.80
C GLU A 26 0.67 5.50 7.12
N GLU A 27 1.85 4.92 7.36
CA GLU A 27 2.69 5.18 8.54
C GLU A 27 3.09 6.67 8.61
N SER A 28 3.46 7.28 7.48
CA SER A 28 3.78 8.71 7.43
C SER A 28 2.54 9.60 7.58
N THR A 29 1.41 9.28 6.92
CA THR A 29 0.16 10.04 7.07
C THR A 29 -0.31 10.01 8.52
N PHE A 30 -0.27 8.86 9.17
CA PHE A 30 -0.61 8.72 10.59
C PHE A 30 0.28 9.59 11.48
N ALA A 31 1.60 9.52 11.31
CA ALA A 31 2.55 10.35 12.06
C ALA A 31 2.30 11.85 11.83
N TYR A 32 1.95 12.25 10.61
CA TYR A 32 1.63 13.63 10.26
C TYR A 32 0.39 14.14 11.00
N LEU A 33 -0.67 13.33 11.03
CA LEU A 33 -1.93 13.68 11.70
C LEU A 33 -1.77 13.76 13.22
N GLU A 34 -0.96 12.89 13.83
CA GLU A 34 -0.62 12.95 15.26
C GLU A 34 0.21 14.20 15.57
N MET A 35 1.28 14.47 14.81
CA MET A 35 2.13 15.67 14.96
C MET A 35 1.29 16.97 14.87
N LYS A 36 0.25 16.99 14.03
CA LYS A 36 -0.67 18.12 13.86
C LYS A 36 -1.79 18.19 14.90
N ASN A 37 -1.87 17.26 15.86
CA ASN A 37 -2.99 17.10 16.80
C ASN A 37 -4.37 16.90 16.11
N ILE A 38 -4.36 16.44 14.85
CA ILE A 38 -5.57 16.11 14.09
C ILE A 38 -6.09 14.76 14.56
N LEU A 39 -5.20 13.76 14.65
CA LEU A 39 -5.46 12.47 15.28
C LEU A 39 -4.90 12.49 16.71
N THR A 40 -5.74 12.20 17.70
CA THR A 40 -5.38 12.19 19.13
C THR A 40 -6.13 11.06 19.84
N ARG A 41 -5.73 10.70 21.05
CA ARG A 41 -6.36 9.62 21.84
C ARG A 41 -7.85 9.84 22.09
N GLU A 42 -8.25 11.09 22.25
CA GLU A 42 -9.64 11.52 22.50
C GLU A 42 -10.52 11.40 21.25
N LYS A 43 -9.89 11.34 20.07
CA LYS A 43 -10.55 11.18 18.76
C LYS A 43 -10.45 9.76 18.21
N LEU A 44 -9.56 8.93 18.76
CA LEU A 44 -9.44 7.52 18.40
C LEU A 44 -10.76 6.80 18.71
N ASP A 45 -11.22 5.94 17.81
CA ASP A 45 -12.39 5.10 18.06
C ASP A 45 -12.13 4.21 19.30
N PRO A 46 -13.00 4.20 20.32
CA PRO A 46 -12.81 3.38 21.52
C PRO A 46 -12.63 1.88 21.23
N ALA A 47 -13.16 1.36 20.11
CA ALA A 47 -12.95 -0.02 19.69
C ALA A 47 -11.48 -0.35 19.37
N LEU A 48 -10.65 0.66 19.13
CA LEU A 48 -9.22 0.54 18.83
C LEU A 48 -8.33 0.62 20.08
N ILE A 49 -8.89 0.79 21.28
CA ILE A 49 -8.13 0.72 22.53
C ILE A 49 -8.04 -0.75 22.99
N LEU A 50 -7.23 -1.53 22.28
CA LEU A 50 -7.09 -2.99 22.45
C LEU A 50 -6.33 -3.39 23.74
N VAL A 51 -5.37 -2.57 24.16
CA VAL A 51 -4.56 -2.73 25.38
C VAL A 51 -4.40 -1.39 26.10
N PRO A 52 -4.01 -1.35 27.39
CA PRO A 52 -3.68 -0.10 28.06
C PRO A 52 -2.50 0.64 27.40
N PHE A 53 -2.57 1.97 27.42
CA PHE A 53 -1.43 2.83 27.10
C PHE A 53 -0.36 2.75 28.20
N ILE A 54 0.93 2.83 27.82
CA ILE A 54 2.05 2.95 28.77
C ILE A 54 2.14 4.42 29.20
N ASP A 55 1.40 4.76 30.25
CA ASP A 55 1.33 6.11 30.80
C ASP A 55 1.92 6.15 32.22
N THR A 56 2.56 7.26 32.58
CA THR A 56 2.92 7.64 33.96
C THR A 56 2.44 9.06 34.26
N GLU A 57 2.91 9.65 35.36
CA GLU A 57 2.72 11.07 35.67
C GLU A 57 3.52 11.97 34.70
N GLU A 58 4.73 11.55 34.31
CA GLU A 58 5.66 12.31 33.47
C GLU A 58 5.57 11.94 31.96
N HIS A 59 4.99 10.78 31.63
CA HIS A 59 4.94 10.26 30.27
C HIS A 59 3.52 9.88 29.81
N LYS A 60 3.22 10.20 28.55
CA LYS A 60 2.04 9.75 27.82
C LYS A 60 2.50 9.13 26.50
N GLU A 61 2.22 7.85 26.29
CA GLU A 61 2.76 7.02 25.19
C GLU A 61 2.59 7.58 23.75
N ASN A 62 1.68 8.52 23.46
CA ASN A 62 1.19 8.87 22.11
C ASN A 62 0.34 7.73 21.47
N LEU A 63 0.11 7.76 20.16
CA LEU A 63 -0.58 6.74 19.35
C LEU A 63 0.36 5.99 18.39
N PHE A 64 1.41 6.60 17.86
CA PHE A 64 2.38 5.93 16.98
C PHE A 64 3.14 4.80 17.70
N SER A 65 3.59 5.05 18.93
CA SER A 65 4.14 4.03 19.82
C SER A 65 3.14 2.92 20.06
N TYR A 66 1.87 3.28 20.34
CA TYR A 66 0.81 2.33 20.60
C TYR A 66 0.61 1.37 19.42
N TYR A 67 0.51 1.91 18.20
CA TYR A 67 0.54 1.14 16.95
C TYR A 67 1.76 0.22 16.87
N ASN A 68 2.96 0.77 17.06
CA ASN A 68 4.21 0.01 16.95
C ASN A 68 4.22 -1.18 17.92
N ARG A 69 3.72 -0.95 19.14
CA ARG A 69 3.66 -1.94 20.21
C ARG A 69 2.61 -3.02 19.94
N LEU A 70 1.45 -2.67 19.39
CA LEU A 70 0.49 -3.67 18.86
C LEU A 70 1.13 -4.54 17.77
N ARG A 71 1.91 -3.92 16.87
CA ARG A 71 2.61 -4.61 15.76
C ARG A 71 3.76 -5.50 16.23
N THR A 72 4.53 -5.11 17.24
CA THR A 72 5.74 -5.84 17.68
C THR A 72 5.51 -6.80 18.85
N ASP A 73 4.60 -6.47 19.75
CA ASP A 73 4.44 -7.19 21.03
C ASP A 73 3.22 -8.12 21.04
N ILE A 74 2.30 -7.97 20.07
CA ILE A 74 1.14 -8.85 19.87
C ILE A 74 1.28 -9.63 18.56
N ASP A 75 1.03 -8.98 17.41
CA ASP A 75 1.17 -9.58 16.09
C ASP A 75 1.21 -8.51 14.98
N ALA A 76 1.94 -8.79 13.90
CA ALA A 76 2.05 -7.87 12.78
C ALA A 76 0.70 -7.57 12.10
N GLY A 77 -0.17 -8.58 11.96
CA GLY A 77 -1.51 -8.45 11.40
C GLY A 77 -2.49 -7.68 12.30
N VAL A 78 -2.28 -7.67 13.62
CA VAL A 78 -3.02 -6.78 14.54
C VAL A 78 -2.62 -5.33 14.29
N GLY A 79 -1.31 -5.04 14.26
CA GLY A 79 -0.81 -3.69 13.99
C GLY A 79 -1.20 -3.14 12.62
N ILE A 80 -1.13 -3.97 11.57
CA ILE A 80 -1.53 -3.60 10.19
C ILE A 80 -3.02 -3.25 10.13
N ASN A 81 -3.91 -4.13 10.62
CA ASN A 81 -5.34 -3.82 10.65
C ASN A 81 -5.63 -2.58 11.49
N TRP A 82 -4.99 -2.43 12.65
CA TRP A 82 -5.20 -1.30 13.56
C TRP A 82 -4.89 0.03 12.88
N MET A 83 -3.76 0.12 12.17
CA MET A 83 -3.36 1.33 11.45
C MET A 83 -4.41 1.75 10.42
N ALA A 84 -4.86 0.83 9.57
CA ALA A 84 -5.86 1.11 8.55
C ALA A 84 -7.23 1.55 9.13
N GLN A 85 -7.55 1.16 10.38
CA GLN A 85 -8.75 1.61 11.09
C GLN A 85 -8.56 2.96 11.81
N ALA A 86 -7.34 3.37 12.15
CA ALA A 86 -7.12 4.49 13.08
C ALA A 86 -7.52 5.88 12.53
N PHE A 87 -7.73 5.99 11.21
CA PHE A 87 -8.29 7.16 10.54
C PHE A 87 -9.83 7.30 10.68
N SER A 88 -10.46 6.44 11.48
CA SER A 88 -11.91 6.44 11.76
C SER A 88 -12.45 7.81 12.19
N GLY A 89 -13.66 8.13 11.73
CA GLY A 89 -14.35 9.38 12.04
C GLY A 89 -14.00 10.55 11.12
N MET A 90 -12.86 10.51 10.42
CA MET A 90 -12.50 11.46 9.38
C MET A 90 -13.21 11.15 8.05
N THR A 91 -13.55 12.18 7.29
CA THR A 91 -14.03 12.05 5.91
C THR A 91 -12.89 11.78 4.95
N LEU A 92 -13.18 11.13 3.82
CA LEU A 92 -12.19 10.92 2.77
C LEU A 92 -11.67 12.24 2.18
N LYS A 93 -12.48 13.30 2.19
CA LYS A 93 -12.07 14.67 1.83
C LYS A 93 -11.02 15.25 2.78
N GLU A 94 -11.22 15.14 4.08
CA GLU A 94 -10.25 15.59 5.08
C GLU A 94 -8.92 14.83 4.92
N LEU A 95 -8.99 13.50 4.80
CA LEU A 95 -7.81 12.66 4.59
C LEU A 95 -7.06 13.02 3.30
N LYS A 96 -7.77 13.25 2.19
CA LYS A 96 -7.16 13.68 0.92
C LYS A 96 -6.41 15.01 1.07
N ILE A 97 -6.97 15.97 1.82
CA ILE A 97 -6.28 17.25 2.09
C ILE A 97 -4.99 16.99 2.87
N TYR A 98 -5.03 16.20 3.94
CA TYR A 98 -3.84 15.95 4.78
C TYR A 98 -2.76 15.10 4.09
N VAL A 99 -3.15 14.11 3.28
CA VAL A 99 -2.23 13.35 2.41
C VAL A 99 -1.53 14.29 1.43
N ASP A 100 -2.28 15.19 0.80
CA ASP A 100 -1.72 16.16 -0.15
C ASP A 100 -0.79 17.18 0.52
N GLU A 101 -1.17 17.72 1.68
CA GLU A 101 -0.33 18.63 2.48
C GLU A 101 0.96 17.94 2.97
N MET A 102 0.88 16.69 3.42
CA MET A 102 2.04 15.91 3.81
C MET A 102 2.98 15.69 2.62
N LEU A 103 2.47 15.18 1.50
CA LEU A 103 3.29 14.91 0.31
C LEU A 103 3.89 16.19 -0.28
N GLN A 104 3.15 17.32 -0.24
CA GLN A 104 3.67 18.62 -0.67
C GLN A 104 4.80 19.15 0.23
N SER A 105 4.82 18.76 1.51
CA SER A 105 5.91 19.10 2.45
C SER A 105 7.19 18.27 2.25
N ASN A 106 7.18 17.27 1.37
CA ASN A 106 8.34 16.42 1.14
C ASN A 106 9.38 17.10 0.22
N THR A 107 10.60 17.25 0.74
CA THR A 107 11.78 17.76 0.02
C THR A 107 12.66 16.64 -0.56
N GLY A 108 12.16 15.41 -0.59
CA GLY A 108 12.86 14.20 -1.03
C GLY A 108 13.50 13.38 0.10
N ASN A 109 13.61 13.97 1.30
CA ASN A 109 14.12 13.31 2.52
C ASN A 109 13.37 13.76 3.78
N THR A 110 12.16 14.33 3.64
CA THR A 110 11.41 14.83 4.80
C THR A 110 10.94 13.66 5.67
N LYS A 111 11.12 13.82 6.98
CA LYS A 111 10.78 12.83 8.01
C LYS A 111 9.94 13.49 9.10
N ILE A 112 8.92 12.78 9.56
CA ILE A 112 8.08 13.19 10.67
C ILE A 112 8.62 12.52 11.93
N LYS A 113 9.01 13.33 12.92
CA LYS A 113 9.51 12.82 14.19
C LYS A 113 8.36 12.33 15.06
N THR A 114 8.56 11.15 15.64
CA THR A 114 7.70 10.58 16.68
C THR A 114 8.56 9.83 17.70
N ILE A 115 7.94 9.27 18.74
CA ILE A 115 8.60 8.56 19.82
C ILE A 115 7.97 7.16 19.95
N LEU A 116 8.82 6.15 20.09
CA LEU A 116 8.44 4.79 20.45
C LEU A 116 8.72 4.56 21.93
N THR A 117 7.72 4.06 22.66
CA THR A 117 7.78 3.72 24.07
C THR A 117 7.76 2.21 24.25
N LYS A 118 8.70 1.67 25.02
CA LYS A 118 8.71 0.27 25.46
C LYS A 118 8.81 0.18 26.98
N LEU A 119 8.10 -0.79 27.56
CA LEU A 119 8.25 -1.15 28.96
C LEU A 119 9.29 -2.28 29.07
N SER A 120 10.35 -2.06 29.85
CA SER A 120 11.41 -3.05 30.08
C SER A 120 11.82 -3.02 31.54
N ASN A 121 11.70 -4.15 32.25
CA ASN A 121 12.02 -4.27 33.68
C ASN A 121 11.36 -3.17 34.54
N ASN A 122 10.08 -2.89 34.31
CA ASN A 122 9.29 -1.80 34.92
C ASN A 122 9.81 -0.37 34.66
N SER A 123 10.77 -0.19 33.77
CA SER A 123 11.25 1.11 33.30
C SER A 123 10.69 1.44 31.92
N ILE A 124 10.40 2.71 31.68
CA ILE A 124 10.03 3.22 30.36
C ILE A 124 11.31 3.54 29.59
N ILE A 125 11.40 3.02 28.36
CA ILE A 125 12.44 3.35 27.39
C ILE A 125 11.76 4.07 26.23
N GLN A 126 12.19 5.30 25.96
CA GLN A 126 11.75 6.10 24.82
C GLN A 126 12.86 6.15 23.77
N THR A 127 12.51 5.94 22.51
CA THR A 127 13.41 6.02 21.36
C THR A 127 12.80 6.94 20.31
N GLU A 128 13.57 7.88 19.77
CA GLU A 128 13.13 8.68 18.61
C GLU A 128 12.93 7.79 17.38
N TYR A 129 11.88 8.06 16.63
CA TYR A 129 11.62 7.44 15.33
C TYR A 129 11.32 8.51 14.28
N ASP A 130 11.87 8.32 13.09
CA ASP A 130 11.68 9.18 11.93
C ASP A 130 10.78 8.44 10.92
N ALA A 131 9.50 8.82 10.79
CA ALA A 131 8.61 8.29 9.76
C ALA A 131 8.84 9.08 8.43
N PRO A 132 9.45 8.48 7.38
CA PRO A 132 9.77 9.21 6.16
C PRO A 132 8.55 9.37 5.24
N ILE A 133 8.37 10.57 4.66
CA ILE A 133 7.26 10.87 3.74
C ILE A 133 7.59 10.32 2.34
N PRO A 134 6.69 9.57 1.66
CA PRO A 134 6.97 8.88 0.40
C PRO A 134 7.65 9.69 -0.71
N ASN A 135 8.60 9.04 -1.40
CA ASN A 135 9.17 9.50 -2.67
C ASN A 135 8.62 8.65 -3.82
N PHE A 136 8.13 9.26 -4.89
CA PHE A 136 7.63 8.51 -6.04
C PHE A 136 8.75 7.98 -6.93
N TYR A 137 8.64 6.71 -7.32
CA TYR A 137 9.59 6.07 -8.24
C TYR A 137 9.21 6.39 -9.69
N ARG A 138 10.08 7.11 -10.40
CA ARG A 138 9.87 7.42 -11.82
C ARG A 138 9.69 6.16 -12.66
N ALA A 139 10.52 5.15 -12.43
CA ALA A 139 10.46 3.90 -13.19
C ALA A 139 9.13 3.16 -13.01
N GLN A 140 8.52 3.23 -11.82
CA GLN A 140 7.21 2.61 -11.58
C GLN A 140 6.08 3.40 -12.26
N GLN A 141 6.08 4.74 -12.18
CA GLN A 141 5.12 5.55 -12.95
C GLN A 141 5.23 5.26 -14.47
N GLU A 142 6.45 5.20 -15.01
CA GLU A 142 6.65 4.84 -16.42
C GLU A 142 6.16 3.41 -16.73
N LEU A 143 6.39 2.44 -15.84
CA LEU A 143 5.93 1.06 -16.02
C LEU A 143 4.39 0.96 -15.99
N TYR A 144 3.74 1.61 -15.02
CA TYR A 144 2.28 1.69 -14.88
C TYR A 144 1.64 2.22 -16.16
N ASN A 145 2.09 3.39 -16.61
CA ASN A 145 1.55 4.01 -17.82
C ASN A 145 1.84 3.18 -19.07
N ARG A 146 3.03 2.57 -19.21
CA ARG A 146 3.35 1.67 -20.34
C ARG A 146 2.47 0.43 -20.36
N LEU A 147 2.15 -0.18 -19.20
CA LEU A 147 1.24 -1.32 -19.12
C LEU A 147 -0.16 -0.93 -19.59
N MET A 148 -0.72 0.15 -19.02
CA MET A 148 -2.07 0.61 -19.36
C MET A 148 -2.19 1.06 -20.83
N ALA A 149 -1.19 1.77 -21.36
CA ALA A 149 -1.14 2.17 -22.77
C ALA A 149 -1.08 0.97 -23.75
N ASN A 150 -0.60 -0.20 -23.30
CA ASN A 150 -0.60 -1.45 -24.06
C ASN A 150 -1.84 -2.32 -23.75
N GLY A 151 -2.89 -1.77 -23.13
CA GLY A 151 -4.11 -2.52 -22.81
C GLY A 151 -3.91 -3.65 -21.81
N ILE A 152 -2.92 -3.53 -20.92
CA ILE A 152 -2.73 -4.40 -19.77
C ILE A 152 -3.28 -3.65 -18.55
N GLU A 153 -4.28 -4.20 -17.89
CA GLU A 153 -4.87 -3.55 -16.72
C GLU A 153 -3.92 -3.60 -15.52
N VAL A 154 -3.79 -2.50 -14.80
CA VAL A 154 -2.96 -2.40 -13.59
C VAL A 154 -3.87 -2.40 -12.38
N TYR A 155 -3.54 -3.26 -11.42
CA TYR A 155 -4.18 -3.37 -10.10
C TYR A 155 -3.15 -3.15 -9.00
N VAL A 156 -3.61 -2.60 -7.89
CA VAL A 156 -2.81 -2.43 -6.67
C VAL A 156 -3.41 -3.30 -5.57
N LEU A 157 -2.57 -4.04 -4.86
CA LEU A 157 -2.92 -4.93 -3.75
C LEU A 157 -2.11 -4.52 -2.52
N THR A 158 -2.61 -3.51 -1.80
CA THR A 158 -1.91 -2.90 -0.66
C THR A 158 -2.36 -3.45 0.69
N ALA A 159 -1.43 -3.56 1.64
CA ALA A 159 -1.74 -3.85 3.04
C ALA A 159 -2.15 -2.60 3.85
N SER A 160 -2.13 -1.42 3.25
CA SER A 160 -2.57 -0.15 3.84
C SER A 160 -4.05 0.14 3.55
N ASN A 161 -4.62 1.17 4.17
CA ASN A 161 -5.99 1.62 3.93
C ASN A 161 -6.25 1.89 2.43
N GLU A 162 -7.29 1.26 1.89
CA GLU A 162 -7.61 1.31 0.46
C GLU A 162 -7.85 2.74 -0.06
N GLU A 163 -8.46 3.60 0.75
CA GLU A 163 -8.79 4.97 0.34
C GLU A 163 -7.54 5.87 0.34
N LEU A 164 -6.62 5.72 1.30
CA LEU A 164 -5.37 6.49 1.34
C LEU A 164 -4.49 6.20 0.11
N VAL A 165 -4.32 4.93 -0.23
CA VAL A 165 -3.53 4.54 -1.41
C VAL A 165 -4.23 4.98 -2.70
N ARG A 166 -5.57 4.97 -2.75
CA ARG A 166 -6.34 5.51 -3.88
C ARG A 166 -6.19 7.02 -4.04
N MET A 167 -6.10 7.77 -2.94
CA MET A 167 -5.86 9.23 -2.98
C MET A 167 -4.52 9.61 -3.64
N VAL A 168 -3.59 8.65 -3.77
CA VAL A 168 -2.29 8.83 -4.43
C VAL A 168 -2.25 8.16 -5.80
N LEU A 169 -2.43 6.83 -5.88
CA LEU A 169 -2.18 6.08 -7.12
C LEU A 169 -3.24 6.30 -8.23
N SER A 170 -4.42 6.81 -7.86
CA SER A 170 -5.50 7.15 -8.79
C SER A 170 -5.68 8.65 -9.02
N ASP A 171 -4.85 9.50 -8.40
CA ASP A 171 -4.83 10.94 -8.69
C ASP A 171 -3.77 11.23 -9.79
N PRO A 172 -4.18 11.79 -10.95
CA PRO A 172 -3.25 12.15 -12.02
C PRO A 172 -2.10 13.07 -11.59
N LYS A 173 -2.29 13.86 -10.51
CA LYS A 173 -1.25 14.69 -9.86
C LYS A 173 0.02 13.90 -9.54
N TYR A 174 -0.11 12.61 -9.25
CA TYR A 174 1.00 11.71 -8.89
C TYR A 174 1.44 10.77 -10.01
N GLY A 175 0.87 10.91 -11.22
CA GLY A 175 1.39 10.29 -12.44
C GLY A 175 1.23 8.76 -12.58
N TYR A 176 0.65 8.07 -11.60
CA TYR A 176 0.41 6.61 -11.67
C TYR A 176 -0.83 6.25 -12.50
N ASN A 177 -1.85 7.12 -12.52
CA ASN A 177 -3.06 7.02 -13.35
C ASN A 177 -3.86 5.71 -13.22
N VAL A 178 -3.78 5.01 -12.07
CA VAL A 178 -4.52 3.77 -11.83
C VAL A 178 -6.01 4.08 -11.74
N LYS A 179 -6.85 3.28 -12.43
CA LYS A 179 -8.31 3.32 -12.23
C LYS A 179 -8.66 3.23 -10.73
N PRO A 180 -9.44 4.14 -10.14
CA PRO A 180 -9.81 4.11 -8.72
C PRO A 180 -10.33 2.75 -8.22
N GLU A 181 -11.07 2.05 -9.09
CA GLU A 181 -11.67 0.74 -8.85
C GLU A 181 -10.62 -0.36 -8.69
N ASN A 182 -9.46 -0.20 -9.35
CA ASN A 182 -8.36 -1.15 -9.39
C ASN A 182 -7.36 -0.98 -8.22
N VAL A 183 -7.54 0.06 -7.38
CA VAL A 183 -6.82 0.16 -6.10
C VAL A 183 -7.58 -0.62 -5.04
N ILE A 184 -7.00 -1.73 -4.59
CA ILE A 184 -7.59 -2.70 -3.68
C ILE A 184 -6.69 -2.78 -2.44
N GLY A 185 -7.26 -2.55 -1.25
CA GLY A 185 -6.48 -2.49 0.00
C GLY A 185 -7.27 -2.91 1.22
N LEU A 186 -6.77 -2.58 2.42
CA LEU A 186 -7.58 -2.70 3.64
C LEU A 186 -8.72 -1.68 3.59
N ALA A 187 -9.87 -2.13 3.11
CA ALA A 187 -11.10 -1.36 3.17
C ALA A 187 -11.70 -1.44 4.58
N THR A 188 -12.26 -0.33 5.04
CA THR A 188 -13.21 -0.32 6.17
C THR A 188 -14.56 0.19 5.69
N PHE A 189 -15.59 0.06 6.54
CA PHE A 189 -16.91 0.60 6.23
C PHE A 189 -16.86 2.13 6.16
N LEU A 190 -17.44 2.67 5.09
CA LEU A 190 -17.70 4.08 4.87
C LEU A 190 -19.12 4.43 5.33
N LYS A 191 -19.30 5.60 5.96
CA LYS A 191 -20.55 5.99 6.61
C LYS A 191 -21.01 7.40 6.24
N ASP A 192 -22.31 7.54 6.01
CA ASP A 192 -23.05 8.82 5.95
C ASP A 192 -24.33 8.70 6.79
N GLY A 193 -24.48 9.55 7.81
CA GLY A 193 -25.56 9.45 8.79
C GLY A 193 -25.64 8.04 9.41
N THR A 194 -26.69 7.29 9.08
CA THR A 194 -26.88 5.88 9.45
C THR A 194 -26.59 4.89 8.32
N ALA A 195 -26.38 5.36 7.09
CA ALA A 195 -26.07 4.52 5.93
C ALA A 195 -24.62 4.04 5.98
N ILE A 196 -24.42 2.79 5.58
CA ILE A 196 -23.12 2.10 5.57
C ILE A 196 -22.86 1.56 4.17
N THR A 197 -21.65 1.75 3.68
CA THR A 197 -21.18 1.27 2.37
C THR A 197 -19.67 0.95 2.43
N ALA A 198 -19.09 0.55 1.32
CA ALA A 198 -17.65 0.51 1.09
C ALA A 198 -17.39 0.68 -0.42
N SER A 199 -16.24 1.21 -0.81
CA SER A 199 -15.88 1.33 -2.23
C SER A 199 -15.94 -0.02 -2.95
N ARG A 200 -15.41 -1.09 -2.33
CA ARG A 200 -15.54 -2.49 -2.82
C ARG A 200 -16.99 -2.93 -3.12
N LYS A 201 -17.95 -2.53 -2.26
CA LYS A 201 -19.37 -2.84 -2.46
C LYS A 201 -19.92 -2.08 -3.67
N GLN A 202 -19.70 -0.78 -3.74
CA GLN A 202 -20.21 0.06 -4.83
C GLN A 202 -19.61 -0.33 -6.20
N ILE A 203 -18.34 -0.78 -6.22
CA ILE A 203 -17.68 -1.27 -7.43
C ILE A 203 -18.37 -2.56 -7.92
N THR A 204 -18.60 -3.52 -7.03
CA THR A 204 -19.36 -4.75 -7.33
C THR A 204 -20.77 -4.43 -7.86
N ASP A 205 -21.43 -3.46 -7.26
CA ASP A 205 -22.79 -3.03 -7.62
C ASP A 205 -22.85 -2.11 -8.86
N ASN A 206 -21.71 -1.75 -9.46
CA ASN A 206 -21.58 -0.76 -10.55
C ASN A 206 -22.16 0.64 -10.21
N THR A 207 -22.10 1.03 -8.93
CA THR A 207 -22.55 2.34 -8.39
C THR A 207 -21.41 3.19 -7.85
N TYR A 208 -20.15 2.81 -8.10
CA TYR A 208 -18.98 3.51 -7.57
C TYR A 208 -18.86 4.93 -8.11
N ASN A 209 -18.66 5.89 -7.21
CA ASN A 209 -18.38 7.27 -7.55
C ASN A 209 -17.42 7.88 -6.51
N GLN A 210 -16.15 8.01 -6.91
CA GLN A 210 -15.09 8.54 -6.05
C GLN A 210 -15.40 9.93 -5.48
N GLN A 211 -16.04 10.81 -6.27
CA GLN A 211 -16.37 12.18 -5.85
C GLN A 211 -17.49 12.21 -4.82
N GLN A 212 -18.50 11.35 -4.95
CA GLN A 212 -19.54 11.21 -3.93
C GLN A 212 -18.98 10.62 -2.62
N ASN A 213 -18.04 9.68 -2.73
CA ASN A 213 -17.40 9.07 -1.56
C ASN A 213 -16.56 10.05 -0.72
N LEU A 214 -16.13 11.20 -1.27
CA LEU A 214 -15.32 12.19 -0.55
C LEU A 214 -15.95 12.66 0.78
N ASN A 215 -17.28 12.75 0.85
CA ASN A 215 -17.98 13.20 2.06
C ASN A 215 -18.25 12.07 3.07
N LEU A 216 -17.98 10.81 2.71
CA LEU A 216 -18.18 9.66 3.61
C LEU A 216 -17.06 9.60 4.65
N LYS A 217 -17.41 9.14 5.86
CA LYS A 217 -16.46 8.93 6.95
C LYS A 217 -15.94 7.50 6.97
N LEU A 218 -14.63 7.31 7.17
CA LEU A 218 -14.10 6.00 7.56
C LEU A 218 -14.66 5.60 8.93
N THR A 219 -14.77 4.30 9.15
CA THR A 219 -15.10 3.70 10.44
C THR A 219 -14.09 2.60 10.78
N SER A 220 -14.15 2.12 12.03
CA SER A 220 -13.30 1.07 12.56
C SER A 220 -13.75 -0.34 12.14
N TYR A 221 -14.82 -0.47 11.36
CA TYR A 221 -15.31 -1.79 10.96
C TYR A 221 -14.63 -2.26 9.67
N ILE A 222 -13.78 -3.28 9.76
CA ILE A 222 -13.01 -3.84 8.65
C ILE A 222 -13.92 -4.52 7.62
N TRP A 223 -13.64 -4.31 6.33
CA TRP A 223 -14.25 -5.02 5.20
C TRP A 223 -13.36 -6.21 4.77
N SER A 224 -13.94 -7.29 4.25
CA SER A 224 -13.22 -8.51 3.84
C SER A 224 -13.15 -8.70 2.31
N PRO A 225 -12.07 -9.31 1.77
CA PRO A 225 -10.88 -9.83 2.45
C PRO A 225 -9.93 -8.74 2.96
N GLN A 226 -9.17 -9.05 4.02
CA GLN A 226 -8.07 -8.20 4.50
C GLN A 226 -6.87 -8.35 3.56
N VAL A 227 -6.46 -7.30 2.84
CA VAL A 227 -5.51 -7.33 1.71
C VAL A 227 -4.04 -7.35 2.18
N MET A 228 -3.73 -8.27 3.09
CA MET A 228 -2.39 -8.55 3.60
C MET A 228 -2.13 -10.06 3.61
N PHE A 229 -0.86 -10.48 3.52
CA PHE A 229 -0.49 -11.91 3.50
C PHE A 229 -1.32 -12.68 2.44
N VAL A 230 -1.87 -13.85 2.80
CA VAL A 230 -2.75 -14.67 1.94
C VAL A 230 -3.97 -13.91 1.42
N GLY A 231 -4.43 -12.89 2.14
CA GLY A 231 -5.56 -12.07 1.75
C GLY A 231 -5.28 -11.18 0.53
N LYS A 232 -4.02 -10.87 0.20
CA LYS A 232 -3.67 -10.27 -1.10
C LYS A 232 -4.00 -11.22 -2.26
N TYR A 233 -3.76 -12.52 -2.11
CA TYR A 233 -4.15 -13.53 -3.10
C TYR A 233 -5.67 -13.74 -3.11
N GLY A 234 -6.31 -13.76 -1.94
CA GLY A 234 -7.79 -13.78 -1.83
C GLY A 234 -8.46 -12.59 -2.53
N ALA A 235 -7.85 -11.40 -2.47
CA ALA A 235 -8.33 -10.21 -3.16
C ALA A 235 -8.28 -10.34 -4.69
N ILE A 236 -7.27 -11.01 -5.27
CA ILE A 236 -7.25 -11.32 -6.71
C ILE A 236 -8.47 -12.18 -7.07
N LEU A 237 -8.71 -13.25 -6.32
CA LEU A 237 -9.83 -14.18 -6.56
C LEU A 237 -11.20 -13.51 -6.37
N THR A 238 -11.30 -12.52 -5.48
CA THR A 238 -12.54 -11.81 -5.14
C THR A 238 -12.86 -10.67 -6.12
N TYR A 239 -11.86 -9.88 -6.50
CA TYR A 239 -12.05 -8.59 -7.18
C TYR A 239 -11.48 -8.49 -8.59
N ILE A 240 -10.65 -9.43 -9.03
CA ILE A 240 -10.00 -9.38 -10.35
C ILE A 240 -10.41 -10.59 -11.19
N SER A 241 -10.04 -11.80 -10.77
CA SER A 241 -10.43 -13.04 -11.44
C SER A 241 -10.14 -14.27 -10.59
N GLN A 242 -11.06 -15.23 -10.60
CA GLN A 242 -10.84 -16.56 -10.00
C GLN A 242 -9.92 -17.46 -10.84
N TRP A 243 -9.74 -17.15 -12.13
CA TRP A 243 -9.12 -18.07 -13.10
C TRP A 243 -7.99 -17.45 -13.92
N LYS A 244 -8.11 -16.17 -14.28
CA LYS A 244 -7.04 -15.45 -14.97
C LYS A 244 -6.02 -14.99 -13.93
N MET A 245 -4.75 -15.29 -14.16
CA MET A 245 -3.65 -14.90 -13.27
C MET A 245 -2.81 -13.78 -13.90
N PRO A 246 -2.20 -12.90 -13.09
CA PRO A 246 -1.46 -11.74 -13.58
C PRO A 246 -0.23 -12.14 -14.41
N ILE A 247 0.14 -11.30 -15.39
CA ILE A 247 1.39 -11.47 -16.16
C ILE A 247 2.59 -10.83 -15.47
N LEU A 248 2.36 -9.93 -14.52
CA LEU A 248 3.36 -9.31 -13.66
C LEU A 248 2.79 -9.19 -12.25
N VAL A 249 3.61 -9.54 -11.26
CA VAL A 249 3.37 -9.27 -9.84
C VAL A 249 4.58 -8.53 -9.26
N ALA A 250 4.35 -7.48 -8.47
CA ALA A 250 5.41 -6.71 -7.82
C ALA A 250 5.20 -6.61 -6.30
N GLY A 251 6.30 -6.68 -5.55
CA GLY A 251 6.31 -6.57 -4.08
C GLY A 251 7.73 -6.37 -3.51
N ASP A 252 7.80 -6.20 -2.18
CA ASP A 252 9.04 -5.96 -1.42
C ASP A 252 9.06 -6.61 -0.02
N THR A 253 7.91 -7.08 0.47
CA THR A 253 7.75 -7.60 1.83
C THR A 253 7.46 -9.10 1.79
N PRO A 254 8.42 -9.99 2.16
CA PRO A 254 8.33 -11.42 1.80
C PRO A 254 7.09 -12.13 2.32
N ALA A 255 6.70 -11.84 3.57
CA ALA A 255 5.52 -12.45 4.19
C ALA A 255 4.19 -11.92 3.60
N SER A 256 4.10 -10.61 3.30
CA SER A 256 2.87 -9.99 2.82
C SER A 256 2.62 -10.28 1.34
N ASP A 257 3.65 -10.09 0.51
CA ASP A 257 3.56 -10.21 -0.95
C ASP A 257 3.80 -11.63 -1.44
N GLY A 258 4.47 -12.47 -0.64
CA GLY A 258 4.85 -13.84 -0.99
C GLY A 258 3.68 -14.65 -1.54
N TYR A 259 2.49 -14.51 -0.96
CA TYR A 259 1.31 -15.22 -1.44
C TYR A 259 0.94 -14.87 -2.89
N VAL A 260 1.00 -13.59 -3.27
CA VAL A 260 0.76 -13.17 -4.66
C VAL A 260 1.96 -13.53 -5.54
N LEU A 261 3.19 -13.28 -5.08
CA LEU A 261 4.43 -13.60 -5.80
C LEU A 261 4.51 -15.09 -6.17
N PHE A 262 4.21 -16.00 -5.24
CA PHE A 262 4.35 -17.43 -5.48
C PHE A 262 3.10 -18.08 -6.10
N HIS A 263 1.89 -17.73 -5.66
CA HIS A 263 0.67 -18.45 -6.03
C HIS A 263 -0.13 -17.82 -7.17
N ALA A 264 -0.02 -16.50 -7.42
CA ALA A 264 -0.71 -15.84 -8.54
C ALA A 264 0.00 -16.05 -9.89
N TYR A 265 0.31 -17.30 -10.22
CA TYR A 265 1.12 -17.65 -11.40
C TYR A 265 0.28 -18.04 -12.62
N ASN A 266 0.49 -17.34 -13.73
CA ASN A 266 -0.12 -17.60 -15.01
C ASN A 266 0.60 -18.76 -15.73
N GLN A 267 0.03 -19.95 -15.64
CA GLN A 267 0.61 -21.17 -16.24
C GLN A 267 0.75 -21.13 -17.77
N GLN A 268 -0.03 -20.29 -18.47
CA GLN A 268 -0.05 -20.24 -19.94
C GLN A 268 0.91 -19.21 -20.53
N ARG A 269 1.11 -18.07 -19.84
CA ARG A 269 1.88 -16.91 -20.33
C ARG A 269 3.16 -16.66 -19.53
N ASP A 270 3.32 -17.38 -18.43
CA ASP A 270 4.26 -17.16 -17.33
C ASP A 270 4.10 -15.78 -16.66
N THR A 271 4.26 -15.73 -15.33
CA THR A 271 4.22 -14.48 -14.58
C THR A 271 5.63 -13.96 -14.31
N LEU A 272 5.86 -12.69 -14.61
CA LEU A 272 7.06 -11.94 -14.23
C LEU A 272 6.93 -11.47 -12.77
N ARG A 273 7.99 -11.62 -11.98
CA ARG A 273 8.03 -11.23 -10.57
C ARG A 273 9.01 -10.07 -10.40
N LEU A 274 8.51 -8.88 -10.11
CA LEU A 274 9.33 -7.71 -9.82
C LEU A 274 9.54 -7.60 -8.30
N TRP A 275 10.79 -7.65 -7.86
CA TRP A 275 11.14 -7.53 -6.45
C TRP A 275 11.90 -6.23 -6.19
N VAL A 276 11.34 -5.36 -5.35
CA VAL A 276 12.02 -4.13 -4.91
C VAL A 276 12.82 -4.44 -3.64
N ASN A 277 14.12 -4.70 -3.81
CA ASN A 277 15.03 -4.97 -2.70
C ASN A 277 15.35 -3.69 -1.92
N ARG A 278 14.53 -3.40 -0.91
CA ARG A 278 14.81 -2.38 0.11
C ARG A 278 15.64 -2.86 1.32
N ASN A 279 15.86 -4.16 1.47
CA ASN A 279 16.50 -4.75 2.66
C ASN A 279 17.10 -6.13 2.32
N ASP A 280 18.42 -6.28 2.50
CA ASP A 280 19.13 -7.52 2.15
C ASP A 280 18.70 -8.74 2.99
N ALA A 281 18.16 -8.55 4.20
CA ALA A 281 17.53 -9.63 4.96
C ALA A 281 16.22 -10.10 4.32
N TYR A 282 15.44 -9.20 3.72
CA TYR A 282 14.23 -9.55 2.97
C TYR A 282 14.57 -10.19 1.62
N LEU A 283 15.65 -9.75 0.94
CA LEU A 283 16.19 -10.44 -0.22
C LEU A 283 16.60 -11.88 0.11
N THR A 284 17.30 -12.08 1.23
CA THR A 284 17.70 -13.41 1.72
C THR A 284 16.47 -14.29 1.97
N LEU A 285 15.46 -13.74 2.67
CA LEU A 285 14.23 -14.47 2.98
C LEU A 285 13.42 -14.84 1.72
N ILE A 286 13.22 -13.92 0.77
CA ILE A 286 12.46 -14.24 -0.44
C ILE A 286 13.18 -15.27 -1.33
N GLN A 287 14.52 -15.28 -1.33
CA GLN A 287 15.32 -16.30 -2.01
C GLN A 287 15.24 -17.68 -1.32
N GLN A 288 15.18 -17.71 0.02
CA GLN A 288 14.91 -18.94 0.77
C GLN A 288 13.51 -19.48 0.44
N MET A 289 12.48 -18.62 0.43
CA MET A 289 11.11 -18.98 0.03
C MET A 289 11.05 -19.49 -1.42
N GLN A 290 11.79 -18.89 -2.37
CA GLN A 290 11.88 -19.39 -3.74
C GLN A 290 12.40 -20.83 -3.82
N ASN A 291 13.42 -21.17 -3.03
CA ASN A 291 13.99 -22.52 -3.00
C ASN A 291 13.02 -23.50 -2.32
N GLN A 292 12.45 -23.13 -1.17
CA GLN A 292 11.45 -23.93 -0.46
C GLN A 292 10.24 -24.22 -1.35
N HIS A 293 9.59 -23.20 -1.91
CA HIS A 293 8.41 -23.41 -2.76
C HIS A 293 8.73 -24.10 -4.08
N ALA A 294 9.95 -23.97 -4.62
CA ALA A 294 10.37 -24.75 -5.80
C ALA A 294 10.54 -26.24 -5.46
N GLN A 295 11.07 -26.55 -4.28
CA GLN A 295 11.16 -27.92 -3.77
C GLN A 295 9.76 -28.49 -3.48
N GLU A 296 8.90 -27.77 -2.76
CA GLU A 296 7.51 -28.18 -2.49
C GLU A 296 6.73 -28.42 -3.79
N GLN A 297 6.88 -27.55 -4.79
CA GLN A 297 6.27 -27.75 -6.12
C GLN A 297 6.78 -29.04 -6.78
N HIS A 298 8.09 -29.31 -6.75
CA HIS A 298 8.68 -30.52 -7.31
C HIS A 298 8.20 -31.79 -6.59
N GLU A 299 8.22 -31.80 -5.26
CA GLU A 299 7.78 -32.94 -4.42
C GLU A 299 6.29 -33.27 -4.61
N ASN A 300 5.45 -32.27 -4.90
CA ASN A 300 4.03 -32.44 -5.19
C ASN A 300 3.73 -32.66 -6.70
N GLY A 301 4.74 -32.87 -7.55
CA GLY A 301 4.57 -33.12 -8.98
C GLY A 301 4.02 -31.94 -9.79
N LEU A 302 4.12 -30.72 -9.26
CA LEU A 302 3.67 -29.49 -9.90
C LEU A 302 4.78 -28.93 -10.83
N ARG A 303 4.38 -28.10 -11.80
CA ARG A 303 5.35 -27.31 -12.58
C ARG A 303 6.12 -26.38 -11.64
N VAL A 304 7.43 -26.55 -11.56
CA VAL A 304 8.32 -25.70 -10.76
C VAL A 304 8.40 -24.32 -11.39
N THR A 305 7.80 -23.33 -10.73
CA THR A 305 7.69 -21.94 -11.18
C THR A 305 8.19 -20.94 -10.14
N ALA A 306 8.28 -21.31 -8.85
CA ALA A 306 8.57 -20.39 -7.75
C ALA A 306 9.90 -19.62 -7.93
N ASN A 307 10.93 -20.27 -8.46
CA ASN A 307 12.26 -19.71 -8.69
C ASN A 307 12.49 -19.18 -10.13
N LYS A 308 11.42 -18.87 -10.88
CA LYS A 308 11.49 -18.42 -12.28
C LYS A 308 11.03 -16.97 -12.46
N ASN A 309 11.56 -16.32 -13.50
CA ASN A 309 11.12 -15.01 -14.00
C ASN A 309 11.14 -13.88 -12.95
N TRP A 310 12.17 -13.86 -12.10
CA TRP A 310 12.41 -12.77 -11.14
C TRP A 310 13.25 -11.65 -11.75
N ILE A 311 12.84 -10.41 -11.55
CA ILE A 311 13.64 -9.19 -11.74
C ILE A 311 13.83 -8.56 -10.37
N TYR A 312 15.07 -8.26 -10.03
CA TYR A 312 15.45 -7.58 -8.78
C TYR A 312 15.91 -6.16 -9.09
N VAL A 313 15.38 -5.19 -8.36
CA VAL A 313 15.73 -3.77 -8.44
C VAL A 313 15.92 -3.22 -7.03
N LYS A 314 16.79 -2.25 -6.82
CA LYS A 314 16.87 -1.48 -5.58
C LYS A 314 16.04 -0.18 -5.71
N PRO A 315 15.56 0.41 -4.61
CA PRO A 315 14.92 1.74 -4.62
C PRO A 315 15.68 2.80 -5.43
N ASN A 316 17.01 2.82 -5.35
CA ASN A 316 17.85 3.77 -6.08
C ASN A 316 17.83 3.56 -7.60
N ASP A 317 17.61 2.32 -8.06
CA ASP A 317 17.56 1.99 -9.50
C ASP A 317 16.24 2.47 -10.14
N LEU A 318 15.21 2.74 -9.32
CA LEU A 318 13.88 3.15 -9.76
C LEU A 318 13.70 4.68 -9.85
N GLY A 319 14.69 5.45 -9.36
CA GLY A 319 14.79 6.90 -9.46
C GLY A 319 13.76 7.66 -8.62
N PRO A 320 14.14 8.28 -7.47
CA PRO A 320 13.23 9.13 -6.72
C PRO A 320 12.95 10.43 -7.49
N ILE A 321 11.67 10.72 -7.71
CA ILE A 321 11.23 12.05 -8.16
C ILE A 321 11.09 12.93 -6.93
N THR A 322 11.93 13.96 -6.82
CA THR A 322 11.61 15.12 -5.99
C THR A 322 10.47 15.89 -6.66
N LEU A 323 9.36 16.06 -5.95
CA LEU A 323 8.13 16.73 -6.45
C LEU A 323 8.35 18.19 -6.92
N MET A 324 9.49 18.81 -6.60
CA MET A 324 9.88 20.12 -7.10
C MET A 324 10.38 20.12 -8.56
N GLY A 325 10.70 18.96 -9.15
CA GLY A 325 11.32 18.87 -10.48
C GLY A 325 10.35 18.72 -11.66
N SER A 326 9.11 18.27 -11.44
CA SER A 326 8.20 17.87 -12.52
C SER A 326 7.19 18.95 -12.96
N MET A 327 6.88 19.94 -12.12
CA MET A 327 5.92 21.00 -12.48
C MET A 327 6.37 21.86 -13.67
N THR A 328 7.67 21.94 -13.96
CA THR A 328 8.20 22.74 -15.08
C THR A 328 8.18 22.00 -16.42
N GLN A 329 8.23 20.66 -16.43
CA GLN A 329 8.37 19.89 -17.68
C GLN A 329 7.05 19.50 -18.35
N VAL A 330 5.91 19.58 -17.65
CA VAL A 330 4.59 19.26 -18.23
C VAL A 330 4.05 20.41 -19.10
N LEU A 331 4.57 21.63 -18.95
CA LEU A 331 4.13 22.82 -19.71
C LEU A 331 4.87 23.04 -21.04
N GLU A 332 5.94 22.30 -21.33
CA GLU A 332 6.75 22.49 -22.55
C GLU A 332 6.47 21.46 -23.67
N SER A 333 5.56 20.50 -23.47
CA SER A 333 5.28 19.45 -24.47
C SER A 333 3.98 19.62 -25.29
N GLU A 334 3.21 20.70 -25.10
CA GLU A 334 1.98 20.98 -25.89
C GLU A 334 2.18 21.97 -27.06
N PHE A 335 3.42 22.34 -27.38
CA PHE A 335 3.73 23.11 -28.59
C PHE A 335 4.84 22.44 -29.39
N PHE A 336 4.49 21.58 -30.34
CA PHE A 336 5.09 21.56 -31.69
C PHE A 336 4.20 20.80 -32.70
N ASP A 337 3.72 21.59 -33.66
CA ASP A 337 3.37 21.30 -35.06
C ASP A 337 2.27 20.29 -35.45
N TYR A 338 1.19 20.90 -35.97
CA TYR A 338 0.41 20.37 -37.10
C TYR A 338 1.29 20.23 -38.36
N ASN A 339 1.21 19.08 -39.03
CA ASN A 339 0.98 18.95 -40.49
C ASN A 339 0.67 17.49 -40.86
#